data_AF-A0A0P9D6F5-F1
#
_entry.id   AF-A0A0P9D6F5-F1
#
_cell.length_a   1.000
_cell.length_b   1.000
_cell.length_c   1.000
_cell.angle_alpha   90.00
_cell.angle_beta   90.00
_cell.angle_gamma   90.00
#
_symmetry.space_group_name_H-M   'P 1'
#
loop_
_entity.id
_entity.type
_entity.pdbx_description
1 polymer ?
#
loop_
_entity_poly.entity_id
_entity_poly.type
_entity_poly.pdbx_seq_one_letter_code
_entity_poly.pdbx_strand_id
1 'polypeptide(L)'
;MTTQSMATNSVARFYGDWIEPAFQFVGGIIKSLSRGERVMLAAVLFAGGVGAFGTHDFFAESRGWLVGWFAAACIEATYLGSAGIAVKLPGQIWLSRALAGIGALGSMFFNVLVSLRERLPGLFGMHLVNGKMVEGGAITWPTNDQLIVYGSMSLVEGVIIPLIALLGALLLHSMASHRLLDADAKEAQIQNRKDAKPFGCPFCPAAFDSAPKLYGHGPQCEGYKNSELPIDERKAIIRKAVDDAKQRILEG
;
A
#
# COMPACT_ATOMS: atom_id res chain seq x y z
N MET A 1 41.85 19.41 26.56
CA MET A 1 40.98 19.76 25.43
C MET A 1 40.35 18.47 24.92
N THR A 2 39.05 18.29 25.19
CA THR A 2 38.26 17.09 24.91
C THR A 2 37.46 17.29 23.62
N THR A 3 37.97 16.80 22.49
CA THR A 3 37.34 16.91 21.15
C THR A 3 36.57 15.65 20.75
N GLN A 4 35.92 14.96 21.71
CA GLN A 4 35.28 13.66 21.45
C GLN A 4 33.74 13.62 21.56
N SER A 5 33.03 14.74 21.81
CA SER A 5 31.57 14.70 22.05
C SER A 5 30.66 15.32 21.00
N MET A 6 31.19 15.90 19.91
CA MET A 6 30.34 16.60 18.92
C MET A 6 29.88 15.72 17.74
N ALA A 7 30.63 14.70 17.35
CA ALA A 7 30.28 13.87 16.19
C ALA A 7 29.22 12.79 16.49
N THR A 8 29.11 12.33 17.73
CA THR A 8 28.10 11.33 18.15
C THR A 8 26.69 11.90 18.27
N ASN A 9 26.55 13.22 18.40
CA ASN A 9 25.25 13.89 18.55
C ASN A 9 24.54 14.21 17.23
N SER A 10 25.27 14.33 16.11
CA SER A 10 24.66 14.69 14.82
C SER A 10 23.85 13.55 14.22
N VAL A 11 24.37 12.32 14.29
CA VAL A 11 23.67 11.11 13.80
C VAL A 11 22.46 10.79 14.68
N ALA A 12 22.60 10.90 16.01
CA ALA A 12 21.51 10.69 16.94
C ALA A 12 20.39 11.74 16.78
N ARG A 13 20.74 13.02 16.55
CA ARG A 13 19.76 14.06 16.20
C ARG A 13 19.12 13.83 14.85
N PHE A 14 19.89 13.49 13.81
CA PHE A 14 19.33 13.19 12.50
C PHE A 14 18.32 12.04 12.56
N TYR A 15 18.63 11.00 13.36
CA TYR A 15 17.72 9.88 13.56
C TYR A 15 16.45 10.29 14.33
N GLY A 16 16.59 11.00 15.45
CA GLY A 16 15.45 11.43 16.27
C GLY A 16 14.57 12.51 15.62
N ASP A 17 15.17 13.46 14.91
CA ASP A 17 14.47 14.63 14.37
C ASP A 17 13.82 14.36 13.00
N TRP A 18 14.35 13.42 12.21
CA TRP A 18 13.88 13.17 10.85
C TRP A 18 13.43 11.73 10.62
N ILE A 19 14.21 10.74 11.07
CA ILE A 19 13.93 9.34 10.76
C ILE A 19 12.77 8.81 11.60
N GLU A 20 12.78 9.06 12.91
CA GLU A 20 11.74 8.60 13.82
C GLU A 20 10.34 9.17 13.51
N PRO A 21 10.17 10.50 13.31
CA PRO A 21 8.89 11.05 12.86
C PRO A 21 8.47 10.55 11.48
N ALA A 22 9.41 10.29 10.56
CA ALA A 22 9.09 9.67 9.27
C ALA A 22 8.58 8.23 9.44
N PHE A 23 9.21 7.42 10.29
CA PHE A 23 8.75 6.07 10.60
C PHE A 23 7.39 6.07 11.32
N GLN A 24 7.15 7.01 12.23
CA GLN A 24 5.85 7.14 12.89
C GLN A 24 4.76 7.61 11.93
N PHE A 25 5.07 8.52 11.02
CA PHE A 25 4.17 8.96 9.97
C PHE A 25 3.82 7.81 9.01
N VAL A 26 4.83 7.10 8.51
CA VAL A 26 4.66 5.93 7.64
C VAL A 26 3.92 4.81 8.38
N GLY A 27 4.28 4.54 9.63
CA GLY A 27 3.61 3.57 10.49
C GLY A 27 2.15 3.94 10.78
N GLY A 28 1.86 5.23 10.93
CA GLY A 28 0.50 5.77 11.06
C GLY A 28 -0.33 5.55 9.80
N ILE A 29 0.26 5.84 8.63
CA ILE A 29 -0.35 5.58 7.33
C ILE A 29 -0.63 4.08 7.18
N ILE A 30 0.36 3.22 7.42
CA ILE A 30 0.21 1.76 7.30
C ILE A 30 -0.89 1.24 8.24
N LYS A 31 -1.01 1.79 9.44
CA LYS A 31 -2.08 1.42 10.39
C LYS A 31 -3.47 1.88 9.93
N SER A 32 -3.57 3.00 9.22
CA SER A 32 -4.83 3.48 8.64
C SER A 32 -5.30 2.69 7.41
N LEU A 33 -4.41 1.92 6.78
CA LEU A 33 -4.74 1.14 5.60
C LEU A 33 -5.57 -0.11 5.95
N SER A 34 -6.54 -0.43 5.10
CA SER A 34 -7.32 -1.67 5.16
C SER A 34 -6.42 -2.89 4.95
N ARG A 35 -6.90 -4.08 5.29
CA ARG A 35 -6.10 -5.32 5.13
C ARG A 35 -5.71 -5.55 3.67
N GLY A 36 -6.55 -5.15 2.72
CA GLY A 36 -6.25 -5.23 1.28
C GLY A 36 -5.25 -4.20 0.80
N GLU A 37 -5.38 -2.96 1.27
CA GLU A 37 -4.44 -1.90 0.92
C GLU A 37 -3.02 -2.20 1.44
N ARG A 38 -2.88 -2.82 2.61
CA ARG A 38 -1.58 -3.28 3.13
C ARG A 38 -0.95 -4.37 2.27
N VAL A 39 -1.75 -5.31 1.76
CA VAL A 39 -1.26 -6.37 0.86
C VAL A 39 -0.82 -5.78 -0.48
N MET A 40 -1.58 -4.82 -1.03
CA MET A 40 -1.17 -4.11 -2.25
C MET A 40 0.11 -3.32 -2.03
N LEU A 41 0.22 -2.59 -0.93
CA LEU A 41 1.43 -1.85 -0.56
C LEU A 41 2.64 -2.79 -0.44
N ALA A 42 2.49 -3.92 0.27
CA ALA A 42 3.57 -4.89 0.42
C ALA A 42 4.00 -5.51 -0.92
N ALA A 43 3.04 -5.85 -1.78
CA ALA A 43 3.30 -6.38 -3.12
C ALA A 43 4.10 -5.40 -3.99
N VAL A 44 3.74 -4.12 -3.90
CA VAL A 44 4.33 -3.04 -4.68
C VAL A 44 5.71 -2.66 -4.15
N LEU A 45 5.90 -2.63 -2.83
CA LEU A 45 7.21 -2.43 -2.21
C LEU A 45 8.17 -3.59 -2.51
N PHE A 46 7.66 -4.82 -2.59
CA PHE A 46 8.48 -5.96 -2.98
C PHE A 46 8.97 -5.84 -4.43
N ALA A 47 8.09 -5.46 -5.35
CA ALA A 47 8.47 -5.24 -6.75
C ALA A 47 9.35 -3.99 -6.93
N GLY A 48 9.03 -2.92 -6.21
CA GLY A 48 9.83 -1.70 -6.15
C GLY A 48 11.23 -1.95 -5.64
N GLY A 49 11.38 -2.75 -4.57
CA GLY A 49 12.68 -3.01 -3.94
C GLY A 49 13.65 -3.73 -4.87
N VAL A 50 13.17 -4.68 -5.66
CA VAL A 50 13.98 -5.37 -6.69
C VAL A 50 14.50 -4.38 -7.74
N GLY A 51 13.63 -3.48 -8.20
CA GLY A 51 14.01 -2.45 -9.16
C GLY A 51 14.97 -1.41 -8.59
N ALA A 52 14.67 -0.96 -7.37
CA ALA A 52 15.42 0.04 -6.64
C ALA A 52 16.85 -0.43 -6.36
N PHE A 53 17.05 -1.72 -6.07
CA PHE A 53 18.36 -2.32 -5.86
C PHE A 53 19.21 -2.27 -7.13
N GLY A 54 18.70 -2.75 -8.27
CA GLY A 54 19.45 -2.70 -9.53
C GLY A 54 19.77 -1.28 -10.00
N THR A 55 18.85 -0.33 -9.78
CA THR A 55 19.09 1.09 -10.07
C THR A 55 20.12 1.70 -9.12
N HIS A 56 20.09 1.35 -7.83
CA HIS A 56 21.09 1.77 -6.85
C HIS A 56 22.48 1.31 -7.27
N ASP A 57 22.66 0.01 -7.49
CA ASP A 57 23.96 -0.59 -7.83
C ASP A 57 24.56 0.00 -9.09
N PHE A 58 23.73 0.33 -10.09
CA PHE A 58 24.20 0.96 -11.30
C PHE A 58 24.75 2.37 -11.04
N PHE A 59 23.99 3.21 -10.35
CA PHE A 59 24.33 4.63 -10.14
C PHE A 59 25.29 4.87 -8.98
N ALA A 60 25.30 4.00 -7.97
CA ALA A 60 26.18 4.15 -6.81
C ALA A 60 27.66 4.02 -7.21
N GLU A 61 27.98 3.07 -8.10
CA GLU A 61 29.33 2.89 -8.60
C GLU A 61 29.74 3.92 -9.66
N SER A 62 28.79 4.39 -10.48
CA SER A 62 29.11 5.31 -11.60
C SER A 62 28.97 6.80 -11.29
N ARG A 63 28.14 7.17 -10.31
CA ARG A 63 27.83 8.58 -10.00
C ARG A 63 27.86 8.88 -8.51
N GLY A 64 28.30 7.92 -7.71
CA GLY A 64 28.41 8.03 -6.26
C GLY A 64 27.17 7.59 -5.52
N TRP A 65 27.38 7.19 -4.26
CA TRP A 65 26.40 6.53 -3.42
C TRP A 65 25.07 7.29 -3.27
N LEU A 66 25.11 8.63 -3.21
CA LEU A 66 23.94 9.48 -3.00
C LEU A 66 23.04 9.51 -4.24
N VAL A 67 23.62 9.51 -5.45
CA VAL A 67 22.88 9.44 -6.71
C VAL A 67 22.21 8.08 -6.85
N GLY A 68 22.90 7.01 -6.44
CA GLY A 68 22.34 5.65 -6.36
C GLY A 68 21.06 5.59 -5.52
N TRP A 69 21.11 6.11 -4.29
CA TRP A 69 19.94 6.14 -3.41
C TRP A 69 18.80 7.02 -3.94
N PHE A 70 19.11 8.16 -4.55
CA PHE A 70 18.08 9.02 -5.15
C PHE A 70 17.36 8.30 -6.31
N ALA A 71 18.12 7.64 -7.18
CA ALA A 71 17.56 6.90 -8.31
C ALA A 71 16.72 5.70 -7.84
N ALA A 72 17.18 4.98 -6.80
CA ALA A 72 16.41 3.91 -6.16
C ALA A 72 15.09 4.41 -5.56
N ALA A 73 15.11 5.56 -4.88
CA ALA A 73 13.92 6.18 -4.32
C ALA A 73 12.92 6.60 -5.40
N CYS A 74 13.36 7.04 -6.58
CA CYS A 74 12.49 7.36 -7.71
C CYS A 74 11.75 6.13 -8.25
N ILE A 75 12.41 4.97 -8.31
CA ILE A 75 11.77 3.70 -8.70
C ILE A 75 10.70 3.33 -7.67
N GLU A 76 11.04 3.34 -6.38
CA GLU A 76 10.08 3.08 -5.30
C GLU A 76 8.89 4.03 -5.33
N ALA A 77 9.13 5.33 -5.57
CA ALA A 77 8.06 6.32 -5.67
C ALA A 77 7.11 6.03 -6.85
N THR A 78 7.64 5.52 -7.97
CA THR A 78 6.82 5.13 -9.13
C THR A 78 5.92 3.95 -8.76
N TYR A 79 6.46 2.95 -8.07
CA TYR A 79 5.71 1.81 -7.57
C TYR A 79 4.66 2.23 -6.53
N LEU A 80 5.03 3.03 -5.52
CA LEU A 80 4.11 3.60 -4.54
C LEU A 80 2.98 4.40 -5.18
N GLY A 81 3.29 5.21 -6.19
CA GLY A 81 2.30 5.91 -7.00
C GLY A 81 1.31 4.95 -7.67
N SER A 82 1.80 3.82 -8.19
CA SER A 82 0.96 2.80 -8.82
C SER A 82 -0.02 2.16 -7.83
N ALA A 83 0.44 1.89 -6.60
CA ALA A 83 -0.41 1.38 -5.52
C ALA A 83 -1.46 2.41 -5.09
N GLY A 84 -1.03 3.67 -4.90
CA GLY A 84 -1.92 4.75 -4.49
C GLY A 84 -3.05 4.98 -5.48
N ILE A 85 -2.76 4.90 -6.78
CA ILE A 85 -3.78 5.02 -7.84
C ILE A 85 -4.73 3.81 -7.81
N ALA A 86 -4.21 2.59 -7.64
CA ALA A 86 -5.04 1.38 -7.58
C ALA A 86 -6.08 1.44 -6.45
N VAL A 87 -5.68 2.00 -5.30
CA VAL A 87 -6.52 2.12 -4.11
C VAL A 87 -7.51 3.29 -4.24
N LYS A 88 -7.02 4.49 -4.58
CA LYS A 88 -7.87 5.71 -4.58
C LYS A 88 -8.78 5.84 -5.79
N LEU A 89 -8.39 5.26 -6.93
CA LEU A 89 -9.07 5.45 -8.21
C LEU A 89 -9.31 4.08 -8.89
N PRO A 90 -10.18 3.22 -8.32
CA PRO A 90 -10.40 1.88 -8.85
C PRO A 90 -10.94 1.87 -10.29
N GLY A 91 -11.69 2.91 -10.71
CA GLY A 91 -12.13 3.09 -12.09
C GLY A 91 -11.02 3.38 -13.10
N GLN A 92 -9.80 3.71 -12.63
CA GLN A 92 -8.62 3.98 -13.44
C GLN A 92 -7.51 2.94 -13.20
N ILE A 93 -7.88 1.67 -12.96
CA ILE A 93 -6.91 0.59 -12.71
C ILE A 93 -5.87 0.42 -13.83
N TRP A 94 -6.23 0.81 -15.07
CA TRP A 94 -5.32 0.82 -16.21
C TRP A 94 -4.12 1.75 -15.98
N LEU A 95 -4.32 2.89 -15.32
CA LEU A 95 -3.27 3.87 -15.03
C LEU A 95 -2.29 3.31 -13.99
N SER A 96 -2.80 2.64 -12.97
CA SER A 96 -1.97 1.91 -11.99
C SER A 96 -1.12 0.84 -12.69
N ARG A 97 -1.72 0.02 -13.55
CA ARG A 97 -1.01 -1.01 -14.33
C ARG A 97 0.04 -0.41 -15.26
N ALA A 98 -0.27 0.72 -15.91
CA ALA A 98 0.69 1.42 -16.76
C ALA A 98 1.90 1.92 -15.96
N LEU A 99 1.67 2.53 -14.79
CA LEU A 99 2.74 3.03 -13.93
C LEU A 99 3.61 1.90 -13.37
N ALA A 100 3.00 0.79 -12.94
CA ALA A 100 3.71 -0.42 -12.53
C ALA A 100 4.52 -1.03 -13.69
N GLY A 101 3.97 -1.01 -14.92
CA GLY A 101 4.67 -1.45 -16.12
C GLY A 101 5.89 -0.58 -16.45
N ILE A 102 5.77 0.75 -16.32
CA ILE A 102 6.90 1.68 -16.49
C ILE A 102 8.00 1.40 -15.44
N GLY A 103 7.61 1.22 -14.18
CA GLY A 103 8.54 0.84 -13.11
C GLY A 103 9.27 -0.47 -13.40
N ALA A 104 8.56 -1.47 -13.92
CA ALA A 104 9.13 -2.77 -14.25
C ALA A 104 10.09 -2.70 -15.44
N LEU A 105 9.74 -1.95 -16.49
CA LEU A 105 10.63 -1.73 -17.62
C LEU A 105 11.91 -0.99 -17.21
N GLY A 106 11.80 0.04 -16.36
CA GLY A 106 12.96 0.71 -15.78
C GLY A 106 13.84 -0.25 -14.98
N SER A 107 13.20 -1.09 -14.15
CA SER A 107 13.89 -2.10 -13.34
C SER A 107 14.64 -3.12 -14.20
N MET A 108 14.01 -3.64 -15.26
CA MET A 108 14.64 -4.56 -16.22
C MET A 108 15.83 -3.89 -16.91
N PHE A 109 15.64 -2.65 -17.39
CA PHE A 109 16.69 -1.90 -18.06
C PHE A 109 17.95 -1.75 -17.19
N PHE A 110 17.79 -1.30 -15.93
CA PHE A 110 18.93 -1.12 -15.04
C PHE A 110 19.58 -2.43 -14.61
N ASN A 111 18.80 -3.49 -14.36
CA ASN A 111 19.37 -4.81 -14.05
C ASN A 111 20.17 -5.39 -15.24
N VAL A 112 19.70 -5.20 -16.47
CA VAL A 112 20.47 -5.58 -17.67
C VAL A 112 21.76 -4.77 -17.75
N LEU A 113 21.73 -3.47 -17.44
CA LEU A 113 22.94 -2.64 -17.43
C LEU A 113 23.93 -3.06 -16.35
N VAL A 114 23.48 -3.39 -15.13
CA VAL A 114 24.34 -3.92 -14.05
C VAL A 114 24.99 -5.23 -14.49
N SER A 115 24.19 -6.15 -15.03
CA SER A 115 24.69 -7.44 -15.50
C SER A 115 25.66 -7.31 -16.67
N LEU A 116 25.42 -6.37 -17.60
CA LEU A 116 26.35 -6.04 -18.69
C LEU A 116 27.65 -5.45 -18.15
N ARG A 117 27.55 -4.58 -17.14
CA ARG A 117 28.69 -3.92 -16.52
C ARG A 117 29.61 -4.91 -15.81
N GLU A 118 29.05 -5.91 -15.15
CA GLU A 118 29.81 -6.98 -14.49
C GLU A 118 30.57 -7.86 -15.49
N ARG A 119 29.97 -8.15 -16.64
CA ARG A 119 30.57 -9.03 -17.66
C ARG A 119 31.50 -8.31 -18.64
N LEU A 120 31.18 -7.06 -18.96
CA LEU A 120 31.88 -6.22 -19.93
C LEU A 120 32.21 -4.85 -19.31
N PRO A 121 33.04 -4.81 -18.25
CA PRO A 121 33.34 -3.57 -17.53
C PRO A 121 34.00 -2.51 -18.43
N GLY A 122 34.76 -2.94 -19.44
CA GLY A 122 35.37 -2.06 -20.44
C GLY A 122 34.37 -1.24 -21.27
N LEU A 123 33.14 -1.73 -21.47
CA LEU A 123 32.06 -0.99 -22.15
C LEU A 123 31.68 0.28 -21.38
N PHE A 124 31.87 0.27 -20.06
CA PHE A 124 31.51 1.36 -19.16
C PHE A 124 32.73 2.16 -18.69
N GLY A 125 33.92 1.92 -19.26
CA GLY A 125 35.16 2.55 -18.80
C GLY A 125 35.52 2.16 -17.36
N MET A 126 35.07 0.98 -16.92
CA MET A 126 35.35 0.46 -15.58
C MET A 126 36.37 -0.66 -15.65
N HIS A 127 37.10 -0.85 -14.55
CA HIS A 127 38.06 -1.93 -14.40
C HIS A 127 38.05 -2.43 -12.95
N LEU A 128 38.47 -3.69 -12.78
CA LEU A 128 38.53 -4.34 -11.48
C LEU A 128 39.84 -3.98 -10.77
N VAL A 129 39.75 -3.35 -9.60
CA VAL A 129 40.87 -3.10 -8.70
C VAL A 129 40.55 -3.75 -7.37
N ASN A 130 41.36 -4.73 -6.94
CA ASN A 130 41.16 -5.46 -5.68
C ASN A 130 39.74 -6.03 -5.50
N GLY A 131 39.15 -6.53 -6.60
CA GLY A 131 37.79 -7.09 -6.59
C GLY A 131 36.65 -6.08 -6.53
N LYS A 132 36.94 -4.77 -6.63
CA LYS A 132 35.94 -3.71 -6.75
C LYS A 132 35.97 -3.08 -8.14
N MET A 133 34.79 -2.76 -8.66
CA MET A 133 34.63 -1.95 -9.86
C MET A 133 35.06 -0.52 -9.56
N VAL A 134 35.98 0.02 -10.35
CA VAL A 134 36.43 1.41 -10.24
C VAL A 134 36.39 2.08 -11.60
N GLU A 135 35.92 3.33 -11.63
CA GLU A 135 35.96 4.18 -12.81
C GLU A 135 37.40 4.60 -13.16
N GLY A 136 37.67 4.80 -14.45
CA GLY A 136 38.97 5.30 -14.93
C GLY A 136 39.66 4.41 -15.96
N GLY A 137 38.98 3.36 -16.44
CA GLY A 137 39.43 2.59 -17.60
C GLY A 137 39.09 3.29 -18.91
N ALA A 138 39.84 2.99 -19.96
CA ALA A 138 39.46 3.39 -21.32
C ALA A 138 38.21 2.62 -21.76
N ILE A 139 37.29 3.29 -22.45
CA ILE A 139 36.12 2.63 -23.05
C ILE A 139 36.61 1.68 -24.14
N THR A 140 36.37 0.38 -23.96
CA THR A 140 36.70 -0.66 -24.94
C THR A 140 35.42 -1.29 -25.46
N TRP A 141 35.24 -1.21 -26.79
CA TRP A 141 34.11 -1.85 -27.44
C TRP A 141 34.31 -3.37 -27.50
N PRO A 142 33.34 -4.17 -27.04
CA PRO A 142 33.42 -5.62 -27.11
C PRO A 142 33.36 -6.12 -28.56
N THR A 143 33.91 -7.31 -28.80
CA THR A 143 33.72 -7.98 -30.10
C THR A 143 32.28 -8.45 -30.28
N ASN A 144 31.87 -8.72 -31.52
CA ASN A 144 30.52 -9.22 -31.81
C ASN A 144 30.20 -10.50 -31.02
N ASP A 145 31.16 -11.43 -30.91
CA ASP A 145 30.97 -12.68 -30.16
C ASP A 145 30.80 -12.45 -28.67
N GLN A 146 31.61 -11.54 -28.09
CA GLN A 146 31.47 -11.14 -26.68
C GLN A 146 30.11 -10.48 -26.42
N LEU A 147 29.67 -9.61 -27.33
CA LEU A 147 28.38 -8.94 -27.19
C LEU A 147 27.22 -9.92 -27.28
N ILE A 148 27.27 -10.90 -28.19
CA ILE A 148 26.21 -11.91 -28.34
C ILE A 148 26.14 -12.81 -27.10
N VAL A 149 27.28 -13.36 -26.67
CA VAL A 149 27.32 -14.30 -25.54
C VAL A 149 27.00 -13.57 -24.22
N TYR A 150 27.75 -12.53 -23.87
CA TYR A 150 27.55 -11.86 -22.60
C TYR A 150 26.29 -10.99 -22.60
N GLY A 151 25.93 -10.37 -23.73
CA GLY A 151 24.71 -9.58 -23.83
C GLY A 151 23.44 -10.42 -23.72
N SER A 152 23.39 -11.60 -24.33
CA SER A 152 22.23 -12.50 -24.17
C SER A 152 22.10 -13.00 -22.74
N MET A 153 23.20 -13.36 -22.06
CA MET A 153 23.18 -13.75 -20.64
C MET A 153 22.73 -12.59 -19.75
N SER A 154 23.21 -11.36 -19.99
CA SER A 154 22.80 -10.19 -19.23
C SER A 154 21.35 -9.79 -19.46
N LEU A 155 20.82 -9.99 -20.67
CA LEU A 155 19.39 -9.84 -20.95
C LEU A 155 18.56 -10.83 -20.14
N VAL A 156 18.95 -12.10 -20.14
CA VAL A 156 18.23 -13.15 -19.42
C VAL A 156 18.23 -12.88 -17.91
N GLU A 157 19.39 -12.64 -17.31
CA GLU A 157 19.49 -12.39 -15.87
C GLU A 157 18.83 -11.07 -15.46
N GLY A 158 19.05 -10.01 -16.24
CA GLY A 158 18.52 -8.69 -15.95
C GLY A 158 17.00 -8.61 -16.08
N VAL A 159 16.38 -9.49 -16.87
CA VAL A 159 14.92 -9.51 -17.07
C VAL A 159 14.22 -10.49 -16.11
N ILE A 160 14.81 -11.65 -15.80
CA ILE A 160 14.11 -12.69 -15.02
C ILE A 160 13.67 -12.19 -13.65
N ILE A 161 14.56 -11.54 -12.87
CA ILE A 161 14.26 -11.16 -11.48
C ILE A 161 13.15 -10.08 -11.45
N PRO A 162 13.24 -8.98 -12.22
CA PRO A 162 12.15 -8.00 -12.28
C PRO A 162 10.84 -8.58 -12.86
N LEU A 163 10.92 -9.53 -13.79
CA LEU A 163 9.72 -10.18 -14.34
C LEU A 163 9.00 -11.02 -13.28
N ILE A 164 9.73 -11.81 -12.48
CA ILE A 164 9.16 -12.58 -11.37
C ILE A 164 8.53 -11.63 -10.35
N ALA A 165 9.21 -10.54 -10.01
CA ALA A 165 8.71 -9.54 -9.08
C ALA A 165 7.42 -8.87 -9.59
N LEU A 166 7.37 -8.53 -10.88
CA LEU A 166 6.17 -7.98 -11.52
C LEU A 166 5.01 -8.99 -11.51
N LEU A 167 5.26 -10.25 -11.90
CA LEU A 167 4.24 -11.30 -11.89
C LEU A 167 3.70 -11.55 -10.49
N GLY A 168 4.56 -11.59 -9.48
CA GLY A 168 4.18 -11.68 -8.07
C GLY A 168 3.30 -10.49 -7.64
N ALA A 169 3.67 -9.27 -8.01
CA ALA A 169 2.90 -8.08 -7.69
C ALA A 169 1.53 -8.06 -8.38
N LEU A 170 1.44 -8.53 -9.63
CA LEU A 170 0.18 -8.65 -10.37
C LEU A 170 -0.74 -9.72 -9.78
N LEU A 171 -0.19 -10.87 -9.37
CA LEU A 171 -0.93 -11.92 -8.69
C LEU A 171 -1.49 -11.42 -7.35
N LEU A 172 -0.67 -10.74 -6.55
CA LEU A 172 -1.10 -10.14 -5.28
C LEU A 172 -2.17 -9.06 -5.49
N HIS A 173 -2.03 -8.23 -6.53
CA HIS A 173 -3.08 -7.27 -6.95
C HIS A 173 -4.41 -7.97 -7.25
N SER A 174 -4.36 -9.07 -8.02
CA SER A 174 -5.56 -9.84 -8.39
C SER A 174 -6.22 -10.51 -7.18
N MET A 175 -5.43 -11.04 -6.25
CA MET A 175 -5.97 -11.61 -5.01
C MET A 175 -6.59 -10.55 -4.10
N ALA A 176 -5.97 -9.38 -4.01
CA ALA A 176 -6.47 -8.27 -3.20
C ALA A 176 -7.76 -7.69 -3.79
N SER A 177 -7.85 -7.51 -5.11
CA SER A 177 -9.01 -6.89 -5.75
C SER A 177 -10.29 -7.72 -5.62
N HIS A 178 -10.21 -9.06 -5.71
CA HIS A 178 -11.42 -9.90 -5.69
C HIS A 178 -11.89 -10.31 -4.29
N ARG A 179 -11.00 -10.46 -3.31
CA ARG A 179 -11.39 -10.96 -1.97
C ARG A 179 -11.65 -9.85 -0.95
N LEU A 180 -11.14 -8.64 -1.16
CA LEU A 180 -11.10 -7.61 -0.10
C LEU A 180 -12.08 -6.47 -0.34
N LEU A 181 -12.43 -6.15 -1.59
CA LEU A 181 -13.58 -5.27 -1.89
C LEU A 181 -14.90 -5.85 -1.35
N ASP A 182 -15.08 -7.18 -1.48
CA ASP A 182 -16.24 -7.88 -0.91
C ASP A 182 -16.20 -7.96 0.62
N ALA A 183 -15.01 -8.00 1.23
CA ALA A 183 -14.86 -8.11 2.68
C ALA A 183 -15.06 -6.74 3.36
N ASP A 184 -14.45 -5.68 2.84
CA ASP A 184 -14.60 -4.31 3.37
C ASP A 184 -16.03 -3.79 3.15
N ALA A 185 -16.67 -4.11 2.02
CA ALA A 185 -18.10 -3.81 1.80
C ALA A 185 -19.00 -4.55 2.79
N LYS A 186 -18.70 -5.82 3.09
CA LYS A 186 -19.45 -6.60 4.10
C LYS A 186 -19.22 -6.07 5.52
N GLU A 187 -17.99 -5.71 5.87
CA GLU A 187 -17.69 -5.13 7.19
C GLU A 187 -18.33 -3.75 7.38
N ALA A 188 -18.30 -2.89 6.36
CA ALA A 188 -19.01 -1.61 6.36
C ALA A 188 -20.53 -1.78 6.45
N GLN A 189 -21.09 -2.78 5.75
CA GLN A 189 -22.52 -3.12 5.85
C GLN A 189 -22.88 -3.65 7.24
N ILE A 190 -22.03 -4.47 7.86
CA ILE A 190 -22.21 -4.97 9.24
C ILE A 190 -22.12 -3.80 10.23
N GLN A 191 -21.19 -2.87 10.03
CA GLN A 191 -21.01 -1.72 10.90
C GLN A 191 -22.18 -0.73 10.79
N ASN A 192 -22.61 -0.41 9.56
CA ASN A 192 -23.83 0.38 9.32
C ASN A 192 -25.07 -0.29 9.91
N ARG A 193 -25.16 -1.63 9.89
CA ARG A 193 -26.24 -2.36 10.58
C ARG A 193 -26.16 -2.26 12.11
N LYS A 194 -24.96 -2.20 12.68
CA LYS A 194 -24.76 -2.00 14.13
C LYS A 194 -25.05 -0.56 14.57
N ASP A 195 -24.74 0.41 13.72
CA ASP A 195 -24.94 1.84 13.99
C ASP A 195 -26.37 2.31 13.63
N ALA A 196 -27.08 1.56 12.80
CA ALA A 196 -28.50 1.75 12.57
C ALA A 196 -29.26 1.56 13.89
N LYS A 197 -30.15 2.51 14.21
CA LYS A 197 -31.11 2.42 15.31
C LYS A 197 -32.50 2.09 14.73
N PRO A 198 -32.75 0.83 14.34
CA PRO A 198 -33.95 0.46 13.59
C PRO A 198 -35.24 0.53 14.44
N PHE A 199 -35.12 0.57 15.77
CA PHE A 199 -36.26 0.56 16.68
C PHE A 199 -36.63 1.99 17.11
N GLY A 200 -37.48 2.66 16.33
CA GLY A 200 -38.00 3.99 16.63
C GLY A 200 -39.19 3.99 17.60
N CYS A 201 -39.26 4.99 18.47
CA CYS A 201 -40.45 5.23 19.30
C CYS A 201 -41.55 5.91 18.48
N PRO A 202 -42.80 5.41 18.49
CA PRO A 202 -43.92 6.05 17.77
C PRO A 202 -44.41 7.37 18.37
N PHE A 203 -44.05 7.65 19.63
CA PHE A 203 -44.59 8.77 20.41
C PHE A 203 -43.57 9.90 20.62
N CYS A 204 -42.31 9.73 20.18
CA CYS A 204 -41.25 10.73 20.32
C CYS A 204 -40.12 10.45 19.30
N PRO A 205 -39.18 11.40 19.07
CA PRO A 205 -38.12 11.22 18.08
C PRO A 205 -36.99 10.25 18.50
N ALA A 206 -37.11 9.55 19.64
CA ALA A 206 -36.08 8.64 20.12
C ALA A 206 -36.02 7.34 19.31
N ALA A 207 -34.81 6.88 19.00
CA ALA A 207 -34.55 5.61 18.32
C ALA A 207 -33.52 4.77 19.10
N PHE A 208 -33.66 3.46 19.02
CA PHE A 208 -32.90 2.48 19.80
C PHE A 208 -32.28 1.40 18.93
N ASP A 209 -31.19 0.82 19.44
CA ASP A 209 -30.43 -0.28 18.81
C ASP A 209 -31.08 -1.66 19.03
N SER A 210 -32.07 -1.77 19.92
CA SER A 210 -32.63 -3.06 20.33
C SER A 210 -34.08 -2.94 20.82
N ALA A 211 -34.87 -3.98 20.53
CA ALA A 211 -36.27 -4.05 20.96
C ALA A 211 -36.48 -3.92 22.48
N PRO A 212 -35.67 -4.53 23.37
CA PRO A 212 -35.84 -4.36 24.82
C PRO A 212 -35.70 -2.91 25.28
N LYS A 213 -34.80 -2.12 24.66
CA LYS A 213 -34.64 -0.70 24.98
C LYS A 213 -35.86 0.12 24.56
N LEU A 214 -36.46 -0.19 23.42
CA LEU A 214 -37.73 0.43 23.00
C LEU A 214 -38.89 0.07 23.96
N TYR A 215 -38.99 -1.20 24.38
CA TYR A 215 -39.99 -1.61 25.38
C TYR A 215 -39.79 -0.94 26.73
N GLY A 216 -38.54 -0.77 27.18
CA GLY A 216 -38.22 -0.06 28.43
C GLY A 216 -38.46 1.45 28.35
N HIS A 217 -38.25 2.05 27.17
CA HIS A 217 -38.47 3.47 26.94
C HIS A 217 -39.96 3.84 26.89
N GLY A 218 -40.80 3.03 26.24
CA GLY A 218 -42.22 3.32 26.02
C GLY A 218 -42.96 3.86 27.25
N PRO A 219 -42.97 3.13 28.39
CA PRO A 219 -43.64 3.57 29.61
C PRO A 219 -43.08 4.86 30.23
N GLN A 220 -41.83 5.21 29.92
CA GLN A 220 -41.16 6.41 30.44
C GLN A 220 -41.29 7.61 29.51
N CYS A 221 -41.61 7.38 28.24
CA CYS A 221 -41.81 8.41 27.23
C CYS A 221 -42.96 9.36 27.58
N GLU A 222 -42.72 10.68 27.52
CA GLU A 222 -43.76 11.68 27.79
C GLU A 222 -44.91 11.60 26.79
N GLY A 223 -44.61 11.41 25.49
CA GLY A 223 -45.63 11.23 24.46
C GLY A 223 -46.49 9.97 24.65
N TYR A 224 -45.92 8.91 25.23
CA TYR A 224 -46.67 7.70 25.58
C TYR A 224 -47.58 7.92 26.78
N LYS A 225 -47.10 8.64 27.81
CA LYS A 225 -47.89 8.94 29.03
C LYS A 225 -49.04 9.91 28.74
N ASN A 226 -48.77 10.93 27.94
CA ASN A 226 -49.72 12.00 27.61
C ASN A 226 -50.64 11.65 26.44
N SER A 227 -50.48 10.47 25.83
CA SER A 227 -51.37 10.00 24.77
C SER A 227 -52.77 9.70 25.32
N GLU A 228 -53.79 10.14 24.60
CA GLU A 228 -55.21 9.88 24.93
C GLU A 228 -55.62 8.41 24.71
N LEU A 229 -54.74 7.60 24.13
CA LEU A 229 -55.02 6.19 23.83
C LEU A 229 -55.01 5.32 25.10
N PRO A 230 -55.88 4.30 25.18
CA PRO A 230 -55.85 3.26 26.21
C PRO A 230 -54.46 2.59 26.33
N ILE A 231 -54.08 2.20 27.55
CA ILE A 231 -52.77 1.59 27.83
C ILE A 231 -52.47 0.39 26.93
N ASP A 232 -53.47 -0.45 26.67
CA ASP A 232 -53.29 -1.67 25.86
C ASP A 232 -53.07 -1.34 24.38
N GLU A 233 -53.71 -0.30 23.87
CA GLU A 233 -53.52 0.18 22.50
C GLU A 233 -52.14 0.81 22.32
N ARG A 234 -51.64 1.55 23.32
CA ARG A 234 -50.28 2.08 23.32
C ARG A 234 -49.22 0.97 23.34
N LYS A 235 -49.45 -0.11 24.10
CA LYS A 235 -48.57 -1.29 24.08
C LYS A 235 -48.61 -2.01 22.73
N ALA A 236 -49.78 -2.11 22.11
CA ALA A 236 -49.93 -2.71 20.78
C ALA A 236 -49.17 -1.93 19.71
N ILE A 237 -49.21 -0.59 19.76
CA ILE A 237 -48.45 0.29 18.86
C ILE A 237 -46.94 0.07 18.99
N ILE A 238 -46.42 -0.08 20.22
CA ILE A 238 -45.00 -0.39 20.44
C ILE A 238 -44.64 -1.79 19.91
N ARG A 239 -45.50 -2.80 20.14
CA ARG A 239 -45.28 -4.15 19.60
C ARG A 239 -45.22 -4.14 18.08
N LYS A 240 -46.15 -3.45 17.44
CA LYS A 240 -46.16 -3.29 15.97
C LYS A 240 -44.90 -2.59 15.48
N ALA A 241 -44.46 -1.52 16.13
CA ALA A 241 -43.21 -0.84 15.77
C ALA A 241 -41.97 -1.75 15.87
N VAL A 242 -41.95 -2.65 16.87
CA VAL A 242 -40.89 -3.67 17.01
C VAL A 242 -40.96 -4.70 15.88
N ASP A 243 -42.15 -5.18 15.53
CA ASP A 243 -42.32 -6.19 14.50
C ASP A 243 -42.05 -5.63 13.08
N ASP A 244 -42.49 -4.39 12.81
CA ASP A 244 -42.18 -3.66 11.58
C ASP A 244 -40.67 -3.38 11.44
N ALA A 245 -39.98 -3.12 12.55
CA ALA A 245 -38.52 -2.96 12.55
C ALA A 245 -37.81 -4.30 12.32
N LYS A 246 -38.30 -5.40 12.91
CA LYS A 246 -37.77 -6.75 12.67
C LYS A 246 -37.97 -7.19 11.23
N GLN A 247 -39.14 -6.92 10.64
CA GLN A 247 -39.40 -7.22 9.22
C GLN A 247 -38.46 -6.44 8.31
N ARG A 248 -38.27 -5.13 8.55
CA ARG A 248 -37.30 -4.32 7.79
C ARG A 248 -35.86 -4.86 7.90
N ILE A 249 -35.46 -5.36 9.08
CA ILE A 249 -34.13 -5.98 9.25
C ILE A 249 -34.00 -7.29 8.46
N LEU A 250 -35.08 -8.06 8.33
CA LEU A 250 -35.13 -9.33 7.60
C LEU A 250 -35.19 -9.14 6.08
N GLU A 251 -35.89 -8.11 5.61
CA GLU A 251 -36.06 -7.81 4.18
C GLU A 251 -34.84 -7.10 3.57
N GLY A 252 -33.98 -6.50 4.39
CA GLY A 252 -32.67 -5.96 3.99
C GLY A 252 -32.72 -4.51 3.56
#